data_AF-A0A2E7CSN1-F1
#
_entry.id   AF-A0A2E7CSN1-F1
#
_cell.length_a   1.000
_cell.length_b   1.000
_cell.length_c   1.000
_cell.angle_alpha   90.00
_cell.angle_beta   90.00
_cell.angle_gamma   90.00
#
_symmetry.space_group_name_H-M   'P 1'
#
loop_
_entity.id
_entity.type
_entity.pdbx_description
1 polymer ?
#
loop_
_entity_poly.entity_id
_entity_poly.type
_entity_poly.pdbx_seq_one_letter_code
_entity_poly.pdbx_strand_id
1 'polypeptide(L)'
;MNKTIKKVEVNPILKNRQKALSEFNSIAHRLEFVCSINKKNWINDSKSTDLGAASFSIEKLDGPIIWLVGSDGSHRDLDLVKDVVLKKVKKIICFGDFETDLKYAFGGKIKYALKNNLIDAVQLAYDCAIDNANVLFSPACSSFNNYKDFRDRGNHFISLVKAL
;
A
#
# COMPACT_ATOMS: atom_id res chain seq x y z
N MET A 1 -9.50 27.03 58.27
CA MET A 1 -8.29 27.22 57.42
C MET A 1 -8.49 26.42 56.12
N ASN A 2 -9.01 27.05 55.08
CA ASN A 2 -9.31 26.39 53.81
C ASN A 2 -8.04 26.27 52.96
N LYS A 3 -7.57 25.05 52.71
CA LYS A 3 -6.50 24.78 51.75
C LYS A 3 -7.09 24.84 50.34
N THR A 4 -6.81 25.92 49.62
CA THR A 4 -7.09 26.05 48.19
C THR A 4 -6.23 25.05 47.42
N ILE A 5 -6.85 24.03 46.84
CA ILE A 5 -6.20 23.10 45.92
C ILE A 5 -5.92 23.86 44.63
N LYS A 6 -4.65 24.16 44.35
CA LYS A 6 -4.24 24.72 43.05
C LYS A 6 -4.53 23.67 41.96
N LYS A 7 -5.44 24.01 41.03
CA LYS A 7 -5.63 23.25 39.79
C LYS A 7 -4.29 23.22 39.06
N VAL A 8 -3.74 22.02 38.86
CA VAL A 8 -2.55 21.84 38.03
C VAL A 8 -2.96 22.11 36.59
N GLU A 9 -2.42 23.18 36.01
CA GLU A 9 -2.57 23.48 34.59
C GLU A 9 -1.86 22.39 33.78
N VAL A 10 -2.62 21.65 32.98
CA VAL A 10 -2.08 20.55 32.18
C VAL A 10 -1.14 21.13 31.12
N ASN A 11 0.13 20.69 31.13
CA ASN A 11 1.16 21.14 30.20
C ASN A 11 0.67 21.00 28.73
N PRO A 12 0.73 22.05 27.92
CA PRO A 12 0.23 22.05 26.54
C PRO A 12 0.87 20.97 25.66
N ILE A 13 2.11 20.57 25.93
CA ILE A 13 2.77 19.45 25.24
C ILE A 13 2.05 18.13 25.51
N LEU A 14 1.64 17.88 26.76
CA LEU A 14 0.91 16.66 27.13
C LEU A 14 -0.48 16.62 26.49
N LYS A 15 -1.16 17.77 26.42
CA LYS A 15 -2.47 17.90 25.77
C LYS A 15 -2.38 17.63 24.27
N ASN A 16 -1.33 18.15 23.60
CA ASN A 16 -1.09 17.89 22.19
C ASN A 16 -0.74 16.42 21.91
N ARG A 17 0.04 15.77 22.79
CA ARG A 17 0.35 14.33 22.67
C ARG A 17 -0.88 13.46 22.87
N GLN A 18 -1.71 13.75 23.87
CA GLN A 18 -2.97 13.03 24.09
C GLN A 18 -3.91 13.16 22.89
N LYS A 19 -4.05 14.38 22.35
CA LYS A 19 -4.87 14.62 21.15
C LYS A 19 -4.35 13.84 19.95
N ALA A 20 -3.04 13.90 19.68
CA ALA A 20 -2.41 13.16 18.59
C ALA A 20 -2.59 11.65 18.72
N LEU A 21 -2.48 11.09 19.94
CA LEU A 21 -2.71 9.67 20.20
C LEU A 21 -4.19 9.28 20.07
N SER A 22 -5.13 10.15 20.47
CA SER A 22 -6.56 9.89 20.33
C SER A 22 -7.05 9.96 18.88
N GLU A 23 -6.40 10.77 18.05
CA GLU A 23 -6.71 10.90 16.62
C GLU A 23 -5.92 9.89 15.76
N PHE A 24 -4.99 9.15 16.35
CA PHE A 24 -4.12 8.22 15.62
C PHE A 24 -4.89 6.97 15.19
N ASN A 25 -5.24 6.90 13.91
CA ASN A 25 -5.71 5.66 13.29
C ASN A 25 -4.50 4.78 12.94
N SER A 26 -4.29 3.72 13.72
CA SER A 26 -3.15 2.81 13.57
C SER A 26 -3.20 1.96 12.28
N ILE A 27 -4.36 1.85 11.65
CA ILE A 27 -4.61 1.00 10.46
C ILE A 27 -4.43 1.78 9.15
N ALA A 28 -4.58 3.11 9.15
CA ALA A 28 -4.51 3.90 7.93
C ALA A 28 -3.23 3.59 7.13
N HIS A 29 -3.42 3.21 5.86
CA HIS A 29 -2.35 2.85 4.91
C HIS A 29 -1.51 1.62 5.30
N ARG A 30 -1.99 0.77 6.22
CA ARG A 30 -1.36 -0.51 6.62
C ARG A 30 -2.36 -1.65 6.47
N LEU A 31 -2.28 -2.38 5.36
CA LEU A 31 -3.27 -3.42 5.00
C LEU A 31 -4.72 -2.95 5.22
N GLU A 32 -4.98 -1.67 4.94
CA GLU A 32 -6.26 -1.02 5.15
C GLU A 32 -7.25 -1.51 4.08
N PHE A 33 -8.29 -2.21 4.50
CA PHE A 33 -9.38 -2.54 3.60
C PHE A 33 -10.13 -1.27 3.18
N VAL A 34 -10.21 -1.03 1.86
CA VAL A 34 -10.89 0.14 1.30
C VAL A 34 -12.34 -0.18 0.98
N CYS A 35 -12.58 -1.19 0.13
CA CYS A 35 -13.90 -1.65 -0.29
C CYS A 35 -13.82 -2.95 -1.10
N SER A 36 -14.98 -3.52 -1.44
CA SER A 36 -15.10 -4.62 -2.40
C SER A 36 -15.83 -4.15 -3.66
N ILE A 37 -15.22 -4.33 -4.83
CA ILE A 37 -15.79 -3.94 -6.13
C ILE A 37 -15.54 -5.07 -7.13
N ASN A 38 -16.56 -5.45 -7.89
CA ASN A 38 -16.48 -6.49 -8.92
C ASN A 38 -15.82 -7.80 -8.42
N LYS A 39 -16.28 -8.27 -7.25
CA LYS A 39 -15.74 -9.44 -6.51
C LYS A 39 -14.25 -9.36 -6.16
N LYS A 40 -13.68 -8.16 -6.06
CA LYS A 40 -12.29 -7.96 -5.63
C LYS A 40 -12.27 -7.10 -4.38
N ASN A 41 -11.41 -7.44 -3.43
CA ASN A 41 -11.15 -6.60 -2.26
C ASN A 41 -9.99 -5.67 -2.56
N TRP A 42 -10.17 -4.37 -2.29
CA TRP A 42 -9.15 -3.35 -2.52
C TRP A 42 -8.49 -2.99 -1.20
N ILE A 43 -7.18 -3.14 -1.13
CA ILE A 43 -6.42 -3.06 0.12
C ILE A 43 -5.28 -2.05 -0.07
N ASN A 44 -5.28 -1.03 0.78
CA ASN A 44 -4.29 0.02 0.81
C ASN A 44 -3.18 -0.29 1.81
N ASP A 45 -1.97 -0.46 1.30
CA ASP A 45 -0.77 -0.67 2.09
C ASP A 45 0.35 0.28 1.62
N SER A 46 -0.02 1.53 1.31
CA SER A 46 0.91 2.55 0.80
C SER A 46 2.13 2.78 1.70
N LYS A 47 2.04 2.46 2.99
CA LYS A 47 3.16 2.55 3.93
C LYS A 47 4.26 1.51 3.68
N SER A 48 4.00 0.48 2.89
CA SER A 48 5.00 -0.47 2.41
C SER A 48 5.90 0.18 1.36
N THR A 49 7.03 0.73 1.82
CA THR A 49 7.99 1.48 1.01
C THR A 49 9.22 0.65 0.59
N ASP A 50 9.27 -0.62 0.98
CA ASP A 50 10.35 -1.55 0.65
C ASP A 50 9.80 -2.96 0.38
N LEU A 51 10.63 -3.84 -0.18
CA LEU A 51 10.21 -5.20 -0.54
C LEU A 51 9.93 -6.10 0.65
N GLY A 52 10.61 -5.90 1.79
CA GLY A 52 10.34 -6.68 3.00
C GLY A 52 8.94 -6.42 3.54
N ALA A 53 8.55 -5.15 3.59
CA ALA A 53 7.19 -4.73 3.95
C ALA A 53 6.15 -5.29 2.97
N ALA A 54 6.44 -5.25 1.66
CA ALA A 54 5.53 -5.82 0.66
C ALA A 54 5.41 -7.34 0.78
N SER A 55 6.51 -8.04 1.04
CA SER A 55 6.54 -9.48 1.29
C SER A 55 5.60 -9.86 2.44
N PHE A 56 5.72 -9.16 3.57
CA PHE A 56 4.86 -9.35 4.74
C PHE A 56 3.38 -9.14 4.39
N SER A 57 3.06 -8.09 3.64
CA SER A 57 1.69 -7.79 3.23
C SER A 57 1.10 -8.86 2.30
N ILE A 58 1.88 -9.38 1.35
CA ILE A 58 1.47 -10.49 0.48
C ILE A 58 1.29 -11.76 1.31
N GLU A 59 2.16 -12.00 2.28
CA GLU A 59 2.08 -13.18 3.15
C GLU A 59 0.83 -13.17 4.04
N LYS A 60 0.41 -12.00 4.54
CA LYS A 60 -0.77 -11.86 5.41
C LYS A 60 -2.11 -12.03 4.71
N LEU A 61 -2.16 -11.83 3.40
CA LEU A 61 -3.39 -11.96 2.63
C LEU A 61 -3.55 -13.35 2.03
N ASP A 62 -4.80 -13.78 1.92
CA ASP A 62 -5.13 -14.96 1.12
C ASP A 62 -5.03 -14.65 -0.38
N GLY A 63 -4.70 -15.66 -1.17
CA GLY A 63 -4.67 -15.55 -2.63
C GLY A 63 -6.07 -15.76 -3.25
N PRO A 64 -6.28 -15.36 -4.51
CA PRO A 64 -5.30 -14.78 -5.44
C PRO A 64 -5.06 -13.28 -5.23
N ILE A 65 -3.83 -12.82 -5.49
CA ILE A 65 -3.45 -11.40 -5.36
C ILE A 65 -3.17 -10.76 -6.73
N ILE A 66 -3.69 -9.55 -6.92
CA ILE A 66 -3.23 -8.59 -7.92
C ILE A 66 -2.38 -7.56 -7.18
N TRP A 67 -1.07 -7.58 -7.42
CA TRP A 67 -0.13 -6.72 -6.71
C TRP A 67 0.19 -5.47 -7.52
N LEU A 68 -0.14 -4.30 -6.96
CA LEU A 68 0.26 -3.00 -7.48
C LEU A 68 1.57 -2.57 -6.81
N VAL A 69 2.62 -2.47 -7.62
CA VAL A 69 3.99 -2.17 -7.16
C VAL A 69 4.51 -0.93 -7.88
N GLY A 70 5.16 -0.02 -7.16
CA GLY A 70 5.74 1.17 -7.75
C GLY A 70 7.18 0.91 -8.16
N SER A 71 7.63 1.56 -9.24
CA SER A 71 9.05 1.63 -9.59
C SER A 71 9.60 3.04 -9.46
N ASP A 72 10.80 3.10 -8.92
CA ASP A 72 11.62 4.30 -8.73
C ASP A 72 13.01 4.15 -9.36
N GLY A 73 13.20 3.13 -10.22
CA GLY A 73 14.47 2.84 -10.88
C GLY A 73 15.55 2.24 -9.97
N SER A 74 15.24 2.01 -8.69
CA SER A 74 16.18 1.38 -7.75
C SER A 74 16.24 -0.13 -7.96
N HIS A 75 17.44 -0.70 -7.87
CA HIS A 75 17.63 -2.15 -7.87
C HIS A 75 17.00 -2.80 -6.65
N ARG A 76 16.49 -4.02 -6.83
CA ARG A 76 15.65 -4.72 -5.85
C ARG A 76 16.17 -6.12 -5.56
N ASP A 77 16.37 -6.41 -4.28
CA ASP A 77 16.60 -7.78 -3.82
C ASP A 77 15.27 -8.55 -3.82
N LEU A 78 15.00 -9.24 -4.92
CA LEU A 78 13.75 -9.96 -5.14
C LEU A 78 13.66 -11.28 -4.37
N ASP A 79 14.76 -11.80 -3.82
CA ASP A 79 14.71 -13.03 -3.03
C ASP A 79 13.84 -12.86 -1.77
N LEU A 80 13.67 -11.63 -1.28
CA LEU A 80 12.78 -11.28 -0.17
C LEU A 80 11.28 -11.54 -0.45
N VAL A 81 10.86 -11.55 -1.71
CA VAL A 81 9.44 -11.65 -2.11
C VAL A 81 9.14 -12.84 -3.02
N LYS A 82 10.16 -13.47 -3.59
CA LYS A 82 10.05 -14.45 -4.67
C LYS A 82 9.07 -15.58 -4.39
N ASP A 83 9.22 -16.25 -3.26
CA ASP A 83 8.42 -17.44 -2.93
C ASP A 83 6.96 -17.08 -2.67
N VAL A 84 6.71 -16.01 -1.90
CA VAL A 84 5.34 -15.59 -1.59
C VAL A 84 4.62 -15.06 -2.83
N VAL A 85 5.34 -14.35 -3.71
CA VAL A 85 4.82 -13.85 -4.98
C VAL A 85 4.44 -15.01 -5.90
N LEU A 86 5.32 -15.99 -6.09
CA LEU A 86 5.03 -17.17 -6.95
C LEU A 86 3.86 -18.00 -6.42
N LYS A 87 3.66 -18.05 -5.11
CA LYS A 87 2.57 -18.82 -4.48
C LYS A 87 1.22 -18.12 -4.59
N LYS A 88 1.16 -16.81 -4.36
CA LYS A 88 -0.11 -16.09 -4.12
C LYS A 88 -0.50 -15.09 -5.21
N VAL A 89 0.47 -14.51 -5.91
CA VAL A 89 0.23 -13.43 -6.87
C VAL A 89 -0.10 -13.99 -8.25
N LYS A 90 -1.22 -13.54 -8.82
CA LYS A 90 -1.66 -13.91 -10.17
C LYS A 90 -1.36 -12.85 -11.22
N LYS A 91 -1.21 -11.60 -10.78
CA LYS A 91 -0.80 -10.49 -11.65
C LYS A 91 0.01 -9.46 -10.88
N ILE A 92 1.11 -9.02 -11.48
CA ILE A 92 1.90 -7.88 -11.05
C ILE A 92 1.58 -6.73 -12.00
N ILE A 93 1.19 -5.59 -11.45
CA ILE A 93 1.02 -4.34 -12.20
C ILE A 93 2.00 -3.35 -11.59
N CYS A 94 3.10 -3.14 -12.31
CA CYS A 94 4.06 -2.13 -11.96
C CYS A 94 3.59 -0.76 -12.49
N PHE A 95 3.79 0.30 -11.73
CA PHE A 95 3.60 1.66 -12.19
C PHE A 95 4.84 2.53 -11.95
N GLY A 96 5.15 3.40 -12.91
CA GLY A 96 6.34 4.25 -12.92
C GLY A 96 7.04 4.20 -14.27
N ASP A 97 8.16 4.92 -14.39
CA ASP A 97 8.81 5.17 -15.68
C ASP A 97 9.45 3.91 -16.28
N PHE A 98 9.97 3.01 -15.44
CA PHE A 98 10.69 1.82 -15.88
C PHE A 98 10.80 0.78 -14.77
N GLU A 99 10.73 -0.51 -15.10
CA GLU A 99 10.98 -1.60 -14.15
C GLU A 99 11.50 -2.85 -14.87
N THR A 100 12.74 -3.25 -14.59
CA THR A 100 13.36 -4.46 -15.16
C THR A 100 13.35 -5.64 -14.24
N ASP A 101 13.67 -5.45 -12.96
CA ASP A 101 13.98 -6.55 -12.06
C ASP A 101 12.76 -7.48 -11.91
N LEU A 102 11.59 -6.89 -11.62
CA LEU A 102 10.35 -7.65 -11.52
C LEU A 102 9.96 -8.34 -12.83
N LYS A 103 10.16 -7.68 -13.97
CA LYS A 103 9.83 -8.23 -15.29
C LYS A 103 10.70 -9.45 -15.60
N TYR A 104 12.01 -9.37 -15.36
CA TYR A 104 12.92 -10.49 -15.59
C TYR A 104 12.65 -11.66 -14.63
N ALA A 105 12.40 -11.38 -13.35
CA ALA A 105 12.18 -12.42 -12.36
C ALA A 105 10.85 -13.17 -12.52
N PHE A 106 9.78 -12.45 -12.90
CA PHE A 106 8.41 -12.97 -12.86
C PHE A 106 7.68 -13.00 -14.21
N GLY A 107 8.12 -12.27 -15.24
CA GLY A 107 7.37 -12.09 -16.49
C GLY A 107 7.05 -13.38 -17.27
N GLY A 108 7.84 -14.44 -17.07
CA GLY A 108 7.57 -15.77 -17.63
C GLY A 108 6.72 -16.70 -16.74
N LYS A 109 6.36 -16.26 -15.53
CA LYS A 109 5.72 -17.07 -14.49
C LYS A 109 4.39 -16.50 -14.01
N ILE A 110 4.28 -15.17 -13.99
CA ILE A 110 3.13 -14.41 -13.52
C ILE A 110 2.79 -13.36 -14.58
N LYS A 111 1.49 -13.10 -14.78
CA LYS A 111 1.06 -12.01 -15.68
C LYS A 111 1.65 -10.68 -15.17
N TYR A 112 2.34 -9.96 -16.05
CA TYR A 112 3.01 -8.72 -15.72
C TYR A 112 2.54 -7.59 -16.64
N ALA A 113 2.41 -6.38 -16.09
CA ALA A 113 2.19 -5.16 -16.86
C ALA A 113 2.96 -4.00 -16.23
N LEU A 114 3.48 -3.10 -17.06
CA LEU A 114 4.03 -1.80 -16.65
C LEU A 114 3.08 -0.69 -17.11
N LYS A 115 2.80 0.27 -16.24
CA LYS A 115 1.96 1.44 -16.48
C LYS A 115 2.70 2.72 -16.07
N ASN A 116 2.33 3.85 -16.66
CA ASN A 116 3.03 5.10 -16.39
C ASN A 116 2.70 5.67 -15.00
N ASN A 117 1.48 5.45 -14.52
CA ASN A 117 0.99 6.07 -13.29
C ASN A 117 0.03 5.14 -12.51
N LEU A 118 -0.29 5.55 -11.29
CA LEU A 118 -1.16 4.78 -10.38
C LEU A 118 -2.60 4.67 -10.90
N ILE A 119 -3.11 5.68 -11.61
CA ILE A 119 -4.47 5.69 -12.16
C ILE A 119 -4.62 4.55 -13.18
N ASP A 120 -3.69 4.46 -14.12
CA ASP A 120 -3.67 3.41 -15.14
C ASP A 120 -3.50 2.01 -14.54
N ALA A 121 -2.74 1.90 -13.44
CA ALA A 121 -2.56 0.65 -12.73
C ALA A 121 -3.83 0.19 -11.99
N VAL A 122 -4.53 1.12 -11.33
CA VAL A 122 -5.82 0.88 -10.67
C VAL A 122 -6.87 0.48 -11.71
N GLN A 123 -6.97 1.21 -12.82
CA GLN A 123 -7.91 0.88 -13.89
C GLN A 123 -7.63 -0.51 -14.47
N LEU A 124 -6.36 -0.82 -14.77
CA LEU A 124 -5.99 -2.16 -15.26
C LEU A 124 -6.34 -3.26 -14.24
N ALA A 125 -6.17 -3.03 -12.94
CA ALA A 125 -6.55 -4.00 -11.92
C ALA A 125 -8.06 -4.24 -11.85
N TYR A 126 -8.85 -3.19 -12.02
CA TYR A 126 -10.31 -3.26 -12.09
C TYR A 126 -10.76 -4.13 -13.28
N ASP A 127 -10.21 -3.85 -14.47
CA ASP A 127 -10.54 -4.52 -15.73
C ASP A 127 -10.08 -5.99 -15.78
N CYS A 128 -9.17 -6.41 -14.89
CA CYS A 128 -8.70 -7.78 -14.86
C CYS A 128 -9.79 -8.76 -14.46
N ALA A 129 -10.01 -9.78 -15.30
CA ALA A 129 -10.87 -10.92 -15.00
C ALA A 129 -10.17 -11.92 -14.06
N ILE A 130 -9.96 -11.54 -12.80
CA ILE A 130 -9.50 -12.40 -11.71
C ILE A 130 -10.47 -12.24 -10.55
N ASP A 131 -11.49 -13.10 -10.51
CA ASP A 131 -12.54 -13.08 -9.49
C ASP A 131 -11.97 -13.43 -8.10
N ASN A 132 -12.61 -12.91 -7.05
CA ASN A 132 -12.30 -13.16 -5.64
C ASN A 132 -10.86 -12.80 -5.27
N ALA A 133 -10.24 -11.87 -6.01
CA ALA A 133 -8.86 -11.46 -5.79
C ALA A 133 -8.76 -10.32 -4.76
N ASN A 134 -7.62 -10.29 -4.08
CA ASN A 134 -7.17 -9.13 -3.32
C ASN A 134 -6.34 -8.23 -4.25
N VAL A 135 -6.81 -7.02 -4.53
CA VAL A 135 -6.02 -5.96 -5.17
C VAL A 135 -5.24 -5.25 -4.07
N LEU A 136 -3.96 -5.59 -3.96
CA LEU A 136 -3.06 -5.08 -2.93
C LEU A 136 -2.22 -3.93 -3.49
N PHE A 137 -2.42 -2.73 -2.96
CA PHE A 137 -1.52 -1.61 -3.16
C PHE A 137 -0.41 -1.60 -2.12
N SER A 138 0.69 -2.29 -2.40
CA SER A 138 1.89 -2.37 -1.56
C SER A 138 3.11 -1.98 -2.42
N PRO A 139 3.41 -0.68 -2.53
CA PRO A 139 4.23 -0.17 -3.63
C PRO A 139 5.71 -0.57 -3.58
N ALA A 140 6.21 -1.03 -2.43
CA ALA A 140 7.60 -1.48 -2.24
C ALA A 140 8.66 -0.46 -2.72
N CYS A 141 8.29 0.81 -2.78
CA CYS A 141 9.15 1.89 -3.26
C CYS A 141 8.88 3.17 -2.48
N SER A 142 9.86 4.06 -2.47
CA SER A 142 9.68 5.38 -1.89
C SER A 142 8.59 6.16 -2.66
N SER A 143 7.93 7.11 -2.00
CA SER A 143 6.86 7.93 -2.61
C SER A 143 7.39 9.07 -3.48
N PHE A 144 8.72 9.20 -3.57
CA PHE A 144 9.36 10.36 -4.15
C PHE A 144 9.34 10.27 -5.68
N ASN A 145 8.53 11.18 -6.24
CA ASN A 145 8.57 11.81 -7.56
C ASN A 145 7.22 12.51 -7.82
N ASN A 146 6.11 11.91 -7.33
CA ASN A 146 4.74 12.41 -7.55
C ASN A 146 3.92 12.66 -6.27
N TYR A 147 4.44 12.32 -5.08
CA TYR A 147 3.72 12.43 -3.81
C TYR A 147 4.56 13.05 -2.70
N LYS A 148 3.91 13.71 -1.75
CA LYS A 148 4.57 14.31 -0.59
C LYS A 148 5.08 13.25 0.40
N ASP A 149 4.27 12.23 0.64
CA ASP A 149 4.59 11.10 1.51
C ASP A 149 3.70 9.88 1.17
N PHE A 150 3.85 8.80 1.94
CA PHE A 150 3.04 7.59 1.75
C PHE A 150 1.55 7.81 2.04
N ARG A 151 1.18 8.79 2.88
CA ARG A 151 -0.23 9.07 3.23
C ARG A 151 -0.92 9.74 2.07
N ASP A 152 -0.27 10.74 1.47
CA ASP A 152 -0.72 11.42 0.26
C ASP A 152 -0.94 10.41 -0.88
N ARG A 153 0.04 9.54 -1.12
CA ARG A 153 -0.07 8.43 -2.09
C ARG A 153 -1.19 7.44 -1.74
N GLY A 154 -1.34 7.09 -0.47
CA GLY A 154 -2.38 6.16 0.00
C GLY A 154 -3.79 6.75 -0.12
N ASN A 155 -3.94 8.04 0.15
CA ASN A 155 -5.18 8.79 -0.04
C ASN A 155 -5.55 8.89 -1.52
N HIS A 156 -4.55 9.12 -2.40
CA HIS A 156 -4.78 9.09 -3.84
C HIS A 156 -5.27 7.72 -4.30
N PHE A 157 -4.62 6.63 -3.88
CA PHE A 157 -5.11 5.27 -4.16
C PHE A 157 -6.57 5.07 -3.71
N ILE A 158 -6.90 5.43 -2.46
CA ILE A 158 -8.28 5.31 -1.95
C ILE A 158 -9.26 6.12 -2.81
N SER A 159 -8.89 7.36 -3.18
CA SER A 159 -9.71 8.21 -4.03
C SER A 159 -9.98 7.57 -5.39
N LEU A 160 -8.96 7.00 -6.03
CA LEU A 160 -9.10 6.33 -7.32
C LEU A 160 -10.01 5.11 -7.20
N VAL A 161 -9.80 4.28 -6.17
CA VAL A 161 -10.63 3.10 -5.93
C VAL A 161 -12.10 3.46 -5.68
N LYS A 162 -12.37 4.53 -4.93
CA LYS A 162 -13.73 5.01 -4.69
C LYS A 162 -14.42 5.61 -5.93
N ALA A 163 -13.67 5.89 -6.98
CA ALA A 163 -14.17 6.42 -8.25
C ALA A 163 -14.41 5.33 -9.32
N LEU A 164 -14.08 4.08 -9.03
CA LEU A 164 -14.36 2.89 -9.87
C LEU A 164 -15.81 2.43 -9.76
#